data_AF-X1RVH6-F1
#
_entry.id   AF-X1RVH6-F1
#
_cell.length_a   1.000
_cell.length_b   1.000
_cell.length_c   1.000
_cell.angle_alpha   90.00
_cell.angle_beta   90.00
_cell.angle_gamma   90.00
#
_symmetry.space_group_name_H-M   'P 1'
#
loop_
_entity.id
_entity.type
_entity.pdbx_description
1 polymer ?
#
loop_
_entity_poly.entity_id
_entity_poly.type
_entity_poly.pdbx_seq_one_letter_code
_entity_poly.pdbx_strand_id
1 'polypeptide(L)'
;ELMEETIGKASEAGLDFIIFGGMTLKEGRQKDIFYKVLRDNYPKLTGEYKNIYQKNKWGEAAGEYYNSINQTFDSIIKKYKIPPRIPLAIYQDILEENDLVVVILEHIDYLLKLKGRTSLYGYAAYSISQLKEPLSSMRKGLKMINGVGQVTENIILEILNTKSSSYYKKLLTE
;
A
#
# COMPACT_ATOMS: atom_id res chain seq x y z
N GLU A 1 20.34 -6.17 4.89
CA GLU A 1 21.05 -5.62 6.06
C GLU A 1 20.38 -4.36 6.59
N LEU A 2 20.42 -3.19 5.91
CA LEU A 2 19.86 -1.94 6.45
C LEU A 2 18.36 -1.96 6.77
N MET A 3 17.53 -2.53 5.88
CA MET A 3 16.07 -2.60 6.09
C MET A 3 15.72 -3.45 7.32
N GLU A 4 16.34 -4.61 7.46
CA GLU A 4 16.10 -5.51 8.59
C GLU A 4 16.60 -4.91 9.91
N GLU A 5 17.77 -4.29 9.91
CA GLU A 5 18.28 -3.58 11.09
C GLU A 5 17.32 -2.47 11.53
N THR A 6 16.81 -1.69 10.58
CA THR A 6 15.85 -0.60 10.87
C THR A 6 14.56 -1.13 11.46
N ILE A 7 13.99 -2.20 10.88
CA ILE A 7 12.77 -2.84 11.37
C ILE A 7 13.00 -3.49 12.74
N GLY A 8 14.16 -4.11 12.95
CA GLY A 8 14.55 -4.69 14.24
C GLY A 8 14.58 -3.64 15.35
N LYS A 9 15.28 -2.52 15.13
CA LYS A 9 15.29 -1.40 16.09
C LYS A 9 13.91 -0.81 16.33
N ALA A 10 13.08 -0.73 15.29
CA ALA A 10 11.69 -0.29 15.44
C ALA A 10 10.86 -1.27 16.30
N SER A 11 11.08 -2.57 16.14
CA SER A 11 10.47 -3.61 16.98
C SER A 11 10.88 -3.47 18.44
N GLU A 12 12.18 -3.28 18.70
CA GLU A 12 12.73 -3.08 20.05
C GLU A 12 12.18 -1.81 20.72
N ALA A 13 11.94 -0.76 19.94
CA ALA A 13 11.31 0.48 20.40
C ALA A 13 9.80 0.35 20.66
N GLY A 14 9.18 -0.79 20.31
CA GLY A 14 7.76 -1.05 20.55
C GLY A 14 6.82 -0.34 19.56
N LEU A 15 7.22 -0.16 18.30
CA LEU A 15 6.35 0.46 17.29
C LEU A 15 5.08 -0.37 17.02
N ASP A 16 3.94 0.31 16.91
CA ASP A 16 2.64 -0.31 16.63
C ASP A 16 2.47 -0.80 15.19
N PHE A 17 3.10 -0.12 14.22
CA PHE A 17 3.05 -0.45 12.79
C PHE A 17 4.15 0.27 12.00
N ILE A 18 4.41 -0.20 10.78
CA ILE A 18 5.33 0.44 9.84
C ILE A 18 4.63 0.61 8.49
N ILE A 19 4.62 1.84 7.96
CA ILE A 19 4.15 2.10 6.59
C ILE A 19 5.38 2.16 5.68
N PHE A 20 5.50 1.16 4.79
CA PHE A 20 6.59 1.12 3.83
C PHE A 20 6.24 1.90 2.55
N GLY A 21 7.11 2.83 2.18
CA GLY A 21 7.00 3.64 0.98
C GLY A 21 8.26 3.59 0.14
N GLY A 22 8.10 3.84 -1.16
CA GLY A 22 9.22 4.04 -2.07
C GLY A 22 9.51 5.51 -2.33
N MET A 23 10.66 5.77 -2.96
CA MET A 23 11.00 7.09 -3.47
C MET A 23 10.52 7.23 -4.92
N THR A 24 9.94 8.38 -5.26
CA THR A 24 9.71 8.78 -6.65
C THR A 24 10.77 9.79 -7.08
N LEU A 25 11.26 9.65 -8.30
CA LEU A 25 12.32 10.49 -8.88
C LEU A 25 11.87 11.03 -10.24
N LYS A 26 10.96 12.00 -10.19
CA LYS A 26 10.41 12.67 -11.39
C LYS A 26 11.45 13.55 -12.07
N GLU A 27 11.36 13.66 -13.39
CA GLU A 27 12.22 14.55 -14.18
C GLU A 27 12.15 16.00 -13.69
N GLY A 28 13.31 16.66 -13.66
CA GLY A 28 13.48 18.06 -13.29
C GLY A 28 14.58 18.28 -12.25
N ARG A 29 14.65 19.52 -11.74
CA ARG A 29 15.75 20.00 -10.90
C ARG A 29 16.06 19.12 -9.68
N GLN A 30 15.04 18.51 -9.06
CA GLN A 30 15.25 17.64 -7.90
C GLN A 30 15.99 16.35 -8.27
N LYS A 31 15.67 15.76 -9.44
CA LYS A 31 16.39 14.61 -9.97
C LYS A 31 17.82 14.97 -10.32
N ASP A 32 18.05 16.15 -10.91
CA ASP A 32 19.40 16.62 -11.23
C ASP A 32 20.27 16.80 -9.98
N ILE A 33 19.70 17.42 -8.94
CA ILE A 33 20.36 17.59 -7.64
C ILE A 33 20.65 16.22 -7.02
N PHE A 34 19.67 15.31 -7.03
CA PHE A 34 19.85 13.95 -6.52
C PHE A 34 21.02 13.23 -7.21
N TYR A 35 21.07 13.24 -8.54
CA TYR A 35 22.17 12.60 -9.28
C TYR A 35 23.51 13.31 -9.11
N LYS A 36 23.53 14.63 -8.87
CA LYS A 36 24.75 15.34 -8.51
C LYS A 36 25.30 14.82 -7.18
N VAL A 37 24.47 14.81 -6.13
CA VAL A 37 24.85 14.30 -4.80
C VAL A 37 25.29 12.84 -4.87
N LEU A 38 24.55 12.02 -5.63
CA LEU A 38 24.86 10.60 -5.81
C LEU A 38 26.22 10.40 -6.48
N ARG A 39 26.54 11.16 -7.53
CA ARG A 39 27.83 11.07 -8.22
C ARG A 39 28.99 11.55 -7.34
N ASP A 40 28.77 12.62 -6.59
CA ASP A 40 29.82 13.26 -5.77
C ASP A 40 30.18 12.39 -4.55
N ASN A 41 29.22 11.63 -3.98
CA ASN A 41 29.42 10.85 -2.76
C ASN A 41 29.44 9.32 -2.97
N TYR A 42 28.69 8.82 -3.95
CA TYR A 42 28.50 7.39 -4.21
C TYR A 42 28.54 7.07 -5.71
N PRO A 43 29.65 7.40 -6.40
CA PRO A 43 29.71 7.33 -7.87
C PRO A 43 29.34 5.95 -8.43
N LYS A 44 29.67 4.88 -7.71
CA LYS A 44 29.35 3.48 -8.07
C LYS A 44 27.84 3.20 -8.19
N LEU A 45 26.99 3.92 -7.46
CA LEU A 45 25.54 3.74 -7.47
C LEU A 45 24.84 4.49 -8.62
N THR A 46 25.55 5.38 -9.30
CA THR A 46 24.95 6.22 -10.36
C THR A 46 24.35 5.38 -11.49
N GLY A 47 25.04 4.30 -11.90
CA GLY A 47 24.55 3.38 -12.93
C GLY A 47 23.30 2.63 -12.46
N GLU A 48 23.34 2.06 -11.26
CA GLU A 48 22.22 1.33 -10.66
C GLU A 48 20.96 2.20 -10.54
N TYR A 49 21.10 3.45 -10.06
CA TYR A 49 19.98 4.38 -9.96
C TYR A 49 19.37 4.73 -11.32
N LYS A 50 20.19 4.85 -12.38
CA LYS A 50 19.69 5.07 -13.75
C LYS A 50 18.92 3.86 -14.28
N ASN A 51 19.33 2.65 -13.92
CA ASN A 51 18.65 1.43 -14.34
C ASN A 51 17.27 1.29 -13.69
N ILE A 52 17.15 1.64 -12.40
CA ILE A 52 15.88 1.58 -11.66
C ILE A 52 14.97 2.80 -11.93
N TYR A 53 15.51 4.02 -12.09
CA TYR A 53 14.72 5.23 -12.35
C TYR A 53 14.80 5.68 -13.80
N GLN A 54 14.14 4.89 -14.65
CA GLN A 54 13.94 5.20 -16.06
C GLN A 54 12.96 6.37 -16.25
N LYS A 55 12.85 6.89 -17.47
CA LYS A 55 11.98 8.03 -17.77
C LYS A 55 10.51 7.62 -17.57
N ASN A 56 9.92 8.05 -16.46
CA ASN A 56 8.52 7.81 -16.10
C ASN A 56 7.84 9.15 -15.75
N LYS A 57 6.60 9.34 -16.22
CA LYS A 57 5.81 10.58 -16.03
C LYS A 57 5.62 10.94 -14.55
N TRP A 58 5.48 9.92 -13.71
CA TRP A 58 5.22 10.01 -12.28
C TRP A 58 6.49 9.81 -11.43
N GLY A 59 7.63 9.51 -12.06
CA GLY A 59 8.91 9.30 -11.37
C GLY A 59 9.01 7.96 -10.66
N GLU A 60 8.15 7.00 -10.99
CA GLU A 60 8.20 5.66 -10.41
C GLU A 60 9.50 4.95 -10.83
N ALA A 61 10.07 4.17 -9.91
CA ALA A 61 11.10 3.20 -10.25
C ALA A 61 10.52 2.03 -11.08
N ALA A 62 11.39 1.24 -11.68
CA ALA A 62 11.06 0.02 -12.40
C ALA A 62 10.20 -0.92 -11.54
N GLY A 63 9.22 -1.57 -12.16
CA GLY A 63 8.27 -2.44 -11.47
C GLY A 63 8.97 -3.64 -10.80
N GLU A 64 10.00 -4.19 -11.43
CA GLU A 64 10.81 -5.29 -10.92
C GLU A 64 11.55 -4.89 -9.65
N TYR A 65 12.05 -3.65 -9.60
CA TYR A 65 12.67 -3.11 -8.38
C TYR A 65 11.65 -2.99 -7.25
N TYR A 66 10.46 -2.43 -7.54
CA TYR A 66 9.38 -2.34 -6.55
C TYR A 66 8.94 -3.70 -6.02
N ASN A 67 8.79 -4.69 -6.90
CA ASN A 67 8.43 -6.04 -6.50
C ASN A 67 9.49 -6.66 -5.59
N SER A 68 10.78 -6.51 -5.92
CA SER A 68 11.89 -7.02 -5.10
C SER A 68 11.93 -6.39 -3.71
N ILE A 69 11.82 -5.06 -3.61
CA ILE A 69 11.85 -4.39 -2.31
C ILE A 69 10.59 -4.69 -1.47
N ASN A 70 9.43 -4.83 -2.10
CA ASN A 70 8.18 -5.18 -1.43
C ASN A 70 8.23 -6.59 -0.85
N GLN A 71 8.71 -7.57 -1.62
CA GLN A 71 8.88 -8.94 -1.12
C GLN A 71 9.91 -9.02 0.01
N THR A 72 11.00 -8.27 -0.10
CA THR A 72 12.00 -8.16 0.96
C THR A 72 11.36 -7.59 2.24
N PHE A 73 10.62 -6.49 2.12
CA PHE A 73 9.88 -5.90 3.24
C PHE A 73 8.86 -6.86 3.85
N ASP A 74 8.05 -7.56 3.04
CA ASP A 74 7.06 -8.55 3.51
C ASP A 74 7.72 -9.66 4.35
N SER A 75 8.86 -10.18 3.86
CA SER A 75 9.58 -11.26 4.54
C SER A 75 10.11 -10.82 5.90
N ILE A 76 10.63 -9.59 6.00
CA ILE A 76 11.22 -9.05 7.22
C ILE A 76 10.11 -8.70 8.22
N ILE A 77 9.08 -7.97 7.79
CA ILE A 77 8.05 -7.46 8.70
C ILE A 77 7.29 -8.60 9.39
N LYS A 78 7.10 -9.73 8.71
CA LYS A 78 6.51 -10.96 9.28
C LYS A 78 7.36 -11.58 10.39
N LYS A 79 8.69 -11.56 10.25
CA LYS A 79 9.62 -12.05 11.29
C LYS A 79 9.43 -11.29 12.60
N TYR A 80 9.22 -9.97 12.52
CA TYR A 80 9.03 -9.09 13.67
C TYR A 80 7.56 -8.95 14.11
N LYS A 81 6.61 -9.53 13.36
CA LYS A 81 5.16 -9.47 13.64
C LYS A 81 4.62 -8.05 13.77
N ILE A 82 5.18 -7.12 13.01
CA ILE A 82 4.74 -5.73 12.98
C ILE A 82 3.71 -5.55 11.84
N PRO A 83 2.56 -4.89 12.08
CA PRO A 83 1.63 -4.56 11.00
C PRO A 83 2.26 -3.66 9.92
N PRO A 84 2.13 -3.99 8.62
CA PRO A 84 2.70 -3.19 7.52
C PRO A 84 1.83 -1.99 7.11
N ARG A 85 0.79 -1.70 7.88
CA ARG A 85 -0.18 -0.60 7.69
C ARG A 85 -0.78 -0.20 9.04
N ILE A 86 -1.45 0.95 9.05
CA ILE A 86 -2.20 1.44 10.22
C ILE A 86 -3.20 0.36 10.67
N PRO A 87 -3.17 -0.09 11.94
CA PRO A 87 -4.10 -1.07 12.47
C PRO A 87 -5.56 -0.59 12.42
N LEU A 88 -6.49 -1.51 12.13
CA LEU A 88 -7.93 -1.24 12.04
C LEU A 88 -8.49 -0.53 13.28
N ALA A 89 -8.02 -0.94 14.46
CA ALA A 89 -8.46 -0.40 15.74
C ALA A 89 -8.22 1.12 15.88
N ILE A 90 -7.30 1.69 15.10
CA ILE A 90 -7.00 3.13 15.15
C ILE A 90 -8.08 3.94 14.43
N TYR A 91 -8.71 3.42 13.37
CA TYR A 91 -9.55 4.22 12.48
C TYR A 91 -10.98 3.71 12.26
N GLN A 92 -11.31 2.47 12.65
CA GLN A 92 -12.62 1.86 12.38
C GLN A 92 -13.83 2.62 12.97
N ASP A 93 -13.60 3.36 14.05
CA ASP A 93 -14.63 4.16 14.74
C ASP A 93 -14.48 5.66 14.50
N ILE A 94 -13.52 6.06 13.66
CA ILE A 94 -13.27 7.46 13.28
C ILE A 94 -13.79 7.73 11.87
N LEU A 95 -13.61 6.78 10.95
CA LEU A 95 -13.98 6.95 9.55
C LEU A 95 -15.48 6.71 9.33
N GLU A 96 -16.06 7.55 8.47
CA GLU A 96 -17.38 7.34 7.90
C GLU A 96 -17.41 6.08 7.01
N GLU A 97 -18.60 5.54 6.74
CA GLU A 97 -18.73 4.21 6.13
C GLU A 97 -18.04 4.07 4.76
N ASN A 98 -18.09 5.10 3.90
CA ASN A 98 -17.44 5.07 2.60
C ASN A 98 -15.91 5.08 2.75
N ASP A 99 -15.39 5.97 3.62
CA ASP A 99 -13.96 6.10 3.87
C ASP A 99 -13.39 4.84 4.53
N LEU A 100 -14.13 4.24 5.46
CA LEU A 100 -13.76 2.98 6.09
C LEU A 100 -13.62 1.86 5.05
N VAL A 101 -14.58 1.75 4.14
CA VAL A 101 -14.53 0.78 3.04
C VAL A 101 -13.34 1.07 2.13
N VAL A 102 -13.13 2.33 1.73
CA VAL A 102 -12.00 2.75 0.89
C VAL A 102 -10.67 2.35 1.52
N VAL A 103 -10.44 2.69 2.79
CA VAL A 103 -9.19 2.40 3.49
C VAL A 103 -8.95 0.89 3.61
N ILE A 104 -9.97 0.09 3.95
CA ILE A 104 -9.82 -1.37 4.04
C ILE A 104 -9.52 -1.98 2.66
N LEU A 105 -10.19 -1.52 1.59
CA LEU A 105 -9.92 -2.01 0.23
C LEU A 105 -8.52 -1.61 -0.27
N GLU A 106 -8.05 -0.40 0.02
CA GLU A 106 -6.67 0.05 -0.25
C GLU A 106 -5.64 -0.80 0.51
N HIS A 107 -5.93 -1.15 1.77
CA HIS A 107 -5.05 -2.03 2.53
C HIS A 107 -5.01 -3.45 1.95
N ILE A 108 -6.15 -4.02 1.56
CA ILE A 108 -6.20 -5.32 0.87
C ILE A 108 -5.39 -5.27 -0.42
N ASP A 109 -5.56 -4.21 -1.22
CA ASP A 109 -4.82 -4.00 -2.47
C ASP A 109 -3.31 -3.99 -2.24
N TYR A 110 -2.88 -3.21 -1.25
CA TYR A 110 -1.49 -3.12 -0.85
C TYR A 110 -0.94 -4.47 -0.38
N LEU A 111 -1.63 -5.18 0.51
CA LEU A 111 -1.16 -6.47 1.05
C LEU A 111 -1.01 -7.53 -0.03
N LEU A 112 -1.88 -7.52 -1.05
CA LEU A 112 -1.75 -8.41 -2.20
C LEU A 112 -0.56 -8.04 -3.08
N LYS A 113 -0.40 -6.76 -3.38
CA LYS A 113 0.74 -6.25 -4.17
C LYS A 113 2.08 -6.47 -3.46
N LEU A 114 2.10 -6.39 -2.13
CA LEU A 114 3.27 -6.67 -1.33
C LEU A 114 3.77 -8.11 -1.53
N LYS A 115 2.84 -9.05 -1.77
CA LYS A 115 3.11 -10.46 -2.12
C LYS A 115 3.35 -10.68 -3.61
N GLY A 116 3.49 -9.62 -4.41
CA GLY A 116 3.65 -9.69 -5.87
C GLY A 116 2.39 -10.14 -6.61
N ARG A 117 1.20 -10.10 -5.98
CA ARG A 117 -0.06 -10.46 -6.62
C ARG A 117 -0.70 -9.23 -7.28
N THR A 118 -1.44 -9.46 -8.36
CA THR A 118 -2.32 -8.43 -8.92
C THR A 118 -3.55 -8.22 -8.02
N SER A 119 -4.12 -7.03 -8.08
CA SER A 119 -5.29 -6.67 -7.29
C SER A 119 -6.16 -5.64 -8.02
N LEU A 120 -7.48 -5.78 -7.87
CA LEU A 120 -8.49 -4.85 -8.38
C LEU A 120 -9.11 -3.99 -7.27
N TYR A 121 -8.74 -4.25 -6.01
CA TYR A 121 -9.35 -3.59 -4.85
C TYR A 121 -9.02 -2.09 -4.79
N GLY A 122 -7.84 -1.66 -5.24
CA GLY A 122 -7.52 -0.23 -5.36
C GLY A 122 -8.39 0.49 -6.40
N TYR A 123 -8.77 -0.17 -7.49
CA TYR A 123 -9.69 0.43 -8.46
C TYR A 123 -11.13 0.54 -7.92
N ALA A 124 -11.56 -0.46 -7.16
CA ALA A 124 -12.83 -0.40 -6.45
C ALA A 124 -12.83 0.71 -5.38
N ALA A 125 -11.76 0.81 -4.58
CA ALA A 125 -11.57 1.87 -3.59
C ALA A 125 -11.63 3.26 -4.22
N TYR A 126 -10.89 3.47 -5.32
CA TYR A 126 -10.97 4.70 -6.10
C TYR A 126 -12.40 4.98 -6.55
N SER A 127 -13.09 4.02 -7.16
CA SER A 127 -14.46 4.22 -7.66
C SER A 127 -15.45 4.57 -6.53
N ILE A 128 -15.29 3.98 -5.34
CA ILE A 128 -16.11 4.28 -4.15
C ILE A 128 -15.80 5.68 -3.61
N SER A 129 -14.53 6.10 -3.60
CA SER A 129 -14.13 7.44 -3.14
C SER A 129 -14.74 8.58 -3.97
N GLN A 130 -15.22 8.28 -5.19
CA GLN A 130 -15.89 9.25 -6.05
C GLN A 130 -17.41 9.35 -5.79
N LEU A 131 -17.97 8.47 -4.95
CA LEU A 131 -19.39 8.49 -4.62
C LEU A 131 -19.71 9.65 -3.68
N LYS A 132 -20.83 10.32 -3.94
CA LYS A 132 -21.38 11.36 -3.06
C LYS A 132 -22.33 10.78 -2.01
N GLU A 133 -23.00 9.69 -2.37
CA GLU A 133 -23.99 9.04 -1.52
C GLU A 133 -23.34 7.95 -0.67
N PRO A 134 -23.86 7.71 0.55
CA PRO A 134 -23.41 6.63 1.42
C PRO A 134 -23.65 5.25 0.78
N LEU A 135 -22.69 4.33 0.88
CA LEU A 135 -22.81 2.95 0.36
C LEU A 135 -24.02 2.20 0.93
N SER A 136 -24.41 2.51 2.17
CA SER A 136 -25.61 1.96 2.81
C SER A 136 -26.89 2.24 2.03
N SER A 137 -26.99 3.38 1.33
CA SER A 137 -28.14 3.74 0.49
C SER A 137 -28.28 2.88 -0.76
N MET A 138 -27.19 2.24 -1.21
CA MET A 138 -27.12 1.48 -2.46
C MET A 138 -26.65 0.03 -2.27
N ARG A 139 -26.90 -0.56 -1.09
CA ARG A 139 -26.52 -1.95 -0.76
C ARG A 139 -26.92 -2.98 -1.82
N LYS A 140 -28.04 -2.81 -2.51
CA LYS A 140 -28.53 -3.73 -3.57
C LYS A 140 -27.88 -3.47 -4.94
N GLY A 141 -27.16 -2.37 -5.09
CA GLY A 141 -26.61 -1.86 -6.34
C GLY A 141 -25.08 -1.77 -6.36
N LEU A 142 -24.38 -2.33 -5.38
CA LEU A 142 -22.93 -2.19 -5.23
C LEU A 142 -22.15 -2.68 -6.47
N LYS A 143 -22.63 -3.72 -7.16
CA LYS A 143 -22.03 -4.22 -8.41
C LYS A 143 -22.08 -3.25 -9.58
N MET A 144 -22.89 -2.19 -9.50
CA MET A 144 -22.91 -1.13 -10.52
C MET A 144 -21.70 -0.19 -10.40
N ILE A 145 -20.97 -0.25 -9.28
CA ILE A 145 -19.75 0.52 -9.08
C ILE A 145 -18.60 -0.16 -9.84
N ASN A 146 -17.84 0.62 -10.59
CA ASN A 146 -16.69 0.11 -11.34
C ASN A 146 -15.67 -0.55 -10.40
N GLY A 147 -15.17 -1.73 -10.79
CA GLY A 147 -14.24 -2.52 -9.98
C GLY A 147 -14.89 -3.35 -8.87
N VAL A 148 -16.21 -3.24 -8.66
CA VAL A 148 -16.93 -4.02 -7.64
C VAL A 148 -17.57 -5.27 -8.27
N GLY A 149 -16.87 -6.39 -8.19
CA GLY A 149 -17.42 -7.72 -8.50
C GLY A 149 -18.11 -8.37 -7.29
N GLN A 150 -18.63 -9.59 -7.46
CA GLN A 150 -19.32 -10.32 -6.38
C GLN A 150 -18.48 -10.47 -5.10
N VAL A 151 -17.19 -10.77 -5.25
CA VAL A 151 -16.28 -10.93 -4.10
C VAL A 151 -16.08 -9.61 -3.37
N THR A 152 -15.81 -8.53 -4.12
CA THR A 152 -15.65 -7.18 -3.57
C THR A 152 -16.93 -6.70 -2.89
N GLU A 153 -18.10 -6.95 -3.48
CA GLU A 153 -19.40 -6.65 -2.88
C GLU A 153 -19.57 -7.32 -1.51
N ASN A 154 -19.24 -8.61 -1.41
CA ASN A 154 -19.34 -9.34 -0.14
C ASN A 154 -18.44 -8.73 0.94
N ILE A 155 -17.22 -8.33 0.58
CA ILE A 155 -16.29 -7.65 1.48
C ILE A 155 -16.85 -6.29 1.91
N ILE A 156 -17.39 -5.50 0.98
CA ILE A 156 -18.00 -4.19 1.30
C ILE A 156 -19.16 -4.38 2.28
N LEU A 157 -20.06 -5.33 2.02
CA LEU A 157 -21.21 -5.61 2.90
C LEU A 157 -20.74 -6.07 4.29
N GLU A 158 -19.69 -6.88 4.39
CA GLU A 158 -19.08 -7.27 5.65
C GLU A 158 -18.57 -6.05 6.44
N ILE A 159 -17.86 -5.15 5.76
CA ILE A 159 -17.34 -3.90 6.36
C ILE A 159 -18.50 -3.02 6.85
N LEU A 160 -19.53 -2.82 6.04
CA LEU A 160 -20.69 -2.00 6.42
C LEU A 160 -21.45 -2.57 7.63
N ASN A 161 -21.42 -3.89 7.84
CA ASN A 161 -22.13 -4.52 8.95
C ASN A 161 -21.26 -4.67 10.22
N THR A 162 -19.94 -4.78 10.07
CA THR A 162 -19.04 -5.17 11.18
C THR A 162 -17.91 -4.20 11.43
N LYS A 163 -17.78 -3.15 10.62
CA LYS A 163 -16.63 -2.22 10.56
C LYS A 163 -15.27 -2.92 10.33
N SER A 164 -15.30 -4.14 9.79
CA SER A 164 -14.13 -5.02 9.62
C SER A 164 -14.29 -5.88 8.37
N SER A 165 -13.20 -6.51 7.91
CA SER A 165 -13.27 -7.61 6.95
C SER A 165 -12.44 -8.81 7.41
N SER A 166 -13.03 -10.00 7.35
CA SER A 166 -12.34 -11.27 7.60
C SER A 166 -11.23 -11.53 6.59
N TYR A 167 -11.44 -11.18 5.32
CA TYR A 167 -10.41 -11.29 4.29
C TYR A 167 -9.22 -10.37 4.56
N TYR A 168 -9.48 -9.12 4.94
CA TYR A 168 -8.42 -8.19 5.36
C TYR A 168 -7.61 -8.72 6.55
N LYS A 169 -8.29 -9.20 7.61
CA LYS A 169 -7.64 -9.79 8.79
C LYS A 169 -6.79 -11.00 8.42
N LYS A 170 -7.28 -11.87 7.52
CA LYS A 170 -6.52 -13.02 7.02
C LYS A 170 -5.22 -12.59 6.33
N LEU A 171 -5.28 -11.59 5.46
CA LEU A 171 -4.10 -11.09 4.75
C LEU A 171 -3.02 -10.51 5.68
N LEU A 172 -3.41 -9.92 6.82
CA LEU A 172 -2.46 -9.44 7.83
C LEU A 172 -1.72 -10.56 8.56
N THR A 173 -2.30 -11.77 8.59
CA THR A 173 -1.72 -12.93 9.29
C THR A 173 -0.98 -13.92 8.39
N GLU A 174 -1.12 -13.79 7.07
CA GLU A 174 -0.47 -14.62 6.04
C GLU A 174 0.90 -14.07 5.63
#